data_AF-A0A2V7X1J3-F1
#
_entry.id   AF-A0A2V7X1J3-F1
#
_cell.length_a   1.000
_cell.length_b   1.000
_cell.length_c   1.000
_cell.angle_alpha   90.00
_cell.angle_beta   90.00
_cell.angle_gamma   90.00
#
_symmetry.space_group_name_H-M   'P 1'
#
loop_
_entity.id
_entity.type
_entity.pdbx_description
1 polymer ?
#
loop_
_entity_poly.entity_id
_entity_poly.type
_entity_poly.pdbx_seq_one_letter_code
_entity_poly.pdbx_strand_id
1 'polypeptide(L)'
;MNSSSSFGNALFTLAALSLLSAAALAQGGAMSPYQNERDGVSAGGKWMQFQSEDKMSGAKRVRFELLAENYFREDPQYKPRIELFCEGGKLKLADFNPGVRLPRPNRPGFWGQPQLEVEVRIDDYHSSKGWNWVRGHFLSMDKGTTRGMMGAELLRIALPTRNGREIAEFSPAGLDVSEVRRACDLTPKKPSKD
;
A
#
# COMPACT_ATOMS: atom_id res chain seq x y z
N MET A 1 -35.79 -75.46 -29.33
CA MET A 1 -35.35 -76.31 -28.19
C MET A 1 -33.87 -76.04 -27.96
N ASN A 2 -33.55 -75.56 -26.75
CA ASN A 2 -32.32 -75.69 -25.94
C ASN A 2 -30.96 -75.59 -26.66
N SER A 3 -30.23 -74.50 -26.42
CA SER A 3 -29.16 -74.36 -25.40
C SER A 3 -27.85 -75.01 -25.81
N SER A 4 -26.78 -74.22 -25.92
CA SER A 4 -25.74 -74.17 -24.87
C SER A 4 -24.63 -73.17 -25.23
N SER A 5 -24.29 -72.39 -24.22
CA SER A 5 -23.22 -71.41 -24.04
C SER A 5 -21.80 -72.00 -24.10
N SER A 6 -20.79 -71.16 -24.39
CA SER A 6 -19.64 -70.97 -23.49
C SER A 6 -18.62 -69.93 -24.01
N PHE A 7 -18.40 -68.91 -23.16
CA PHE A 7 -17.16 -68.21 -22.76
C PHE A 7 -15.96 -68.05 -23.71
N GLY A 8 -15.52 -66.78 -23.84
CA GLY A 8 -14.19 -66.42 -24.33
C GLY A 8 -13.84 -64.95 -24.05
N ASN A 9 -13.12 -64.71 -22.95
CA ASN A 9 -12.56 -63.44 -22.46
C ASN A 9 -11.84 -62.59 -23.53
N ALA A 10 -11.97 -61.26 -23.47
CA ALA A 10 -10.85 -60.35 -23.73
C ALA A 10 -11.07 -58.91 -23.22
N LEU A 11 -10.35 -58.59 -22.14
CA LEU A 11 -9.71 -57.32 -21.80
C LEU A 11 -10.49 -55.99 -21.96
N PHE A 12 -10.96 -55.50 -20.81
CA PHE A 12 -11.18 -54.07 -20.54
C PHE A 12 -9.86 -53.30 -20.64
N THR A 13 -9.77 -52.36 -21.57
CA THR A 13 -8.69 -51.36 -21.64
C THR A 13 -9.18 -50.03 -21.09
N LEU A 14 -8.56 -49.58 -19.99
CA LEU A 14 -8.68 -48.25 -19.41
C LEU A 14 -8.15 -47.18 -20.38
N ALA A 15 -8.85 -46.04 -20.50
CA ALA A 15 -8.26 -44.80 -21.01
C ALA A 15 -8.93 -43.55 -20.42
N ALA A 16 -8.25 -42.98 -19.42
CA ALA A 16 -8.09 -41.55 -19.09
C ALA A 16 -9.30 -40.60 -19.23
N LEU A 17 -10.03 -40.38 -18.13
CA LEU A 17 -10.73 -39.10 -17.91
C LEU A 17 -9.73 -38.09 -17.34
N SER A 18 -9.34 -37.12 -18.15
CA SER A 18 -8.52 -35.96 -17.79
C SER A 18 -9.28 -35.05 -16.82
N LEU A 19 -8.81 -35.00 -15.57
CA LEU A 19 -9.19 -34.00 -14.57
C LEU A 19 -8.70 -32.61 -15.00
N LEU A 20 -9.62 -31.79 -15.49
CA LEU A 20 -9.42 -30.35 -15.65
C LEU A 20 -9.54 -29.68 -14.27
N SER A 21 -8.45 -29.66 -13.52
CA SER A 21 -8.32 -28.81 -12.34
C SER A 21 -8.13 -27.37 -12.81
N ALA A 22 -9.22 -26.61 -12.88
CA ALA A 22 -9.15 -25.16 -12.97
C ALA A 22 -8.52 -24.63 -11.68
N ALA A 23 -7.22 -24.35 -11.70
CA ALA A 23 -6.56 -23.57 -10.67
C ALA A 23 -7.14 -22.14 -10.76
N ALA A 24 -8.16 -21.85 -9.97
CA ALA A 24 -8.55 -20.48 -9.69
C ALA A 24 -7.36 -19.81 -8.98
N LEU A 25 -6.54 -19.10 -9.75
CA LEU A 25 -5.59 -18.15 -9.21
C LEU A 25 -6.44 -17.13 -8.45
N ALA A 26 -6.49 -17.26 -7.12
CA ALA A 26 -6.98 -16.22 -6.24
C ALA A 26 -6.14 -14.98 -6.55
N GLN A 27 -6.70 -14.07 -7.34
CA GLN A 27 -6.08 -12.79 -7.64
C GLN A 27 -5.88 -12.10 -6.28
N GLY A 28 -4.63 -11.74 -5.97
CA GLY A 28 -4.24 -11.10 -4.71
C GLY A 28 -4.83 -9.71 -4.58
N GLY A 29 -6.14 -9.63 -4.38
CA GLY A 29 -6.85 -8.41 -4.02
C GLY A 29 -6.75 -8.19 -2.52
N ALA A 30 -6.45 -6.96 -2.12
CA ALA A 30 -6.57 -6.54 -0.74
C ALA A 30 -8.01 -6.07 -0.51
N MET A 31 -8.75 -6.64 0.44
CA MET A 31 -10.08 -6.13 0.78
C MET A 31 -9.96 -4.72 1.35
N SER A 32 -10.80 -3.79 0.88
CA SER A 32 -10.81 -2.44 1.45
C SER A 32 -11.45 -2.42 2.85
N PRO A 33 -10.84 -1.74 3.84
CA PRO A 33 -11.48 -1.49 5.13
C PRO A 33 -12.49 -0.33 5.07
N TYR A 34 -12.57 0.43 3.97
CA TYR A 34 -13.42 1.61 3.85
C TYR A 34 -14.74 1.30 3.15
N GLN A 35 -15.84 1.78 3.74
CA GLN A 35 -17.17 1.58 3.15
C GLN A 35 -17.26 2.26 1.77
N ASN A 36 -17.81 1.53 0.80
CA ASN A 36 -18.00 1.99 -0.59
C ASN A 36 -16.69 2.19 -1.38
N GLU A 37 -15.59 1.66 -0.87
CA GLU A 37 -14.36 1.51 -1.63
C GLU A 37 -14.31 0.10 -2.22
N ARG A 38 -13.88 0.01 -3.47
CA ARG A 38 -13.67 -1.27 -4.15
C ARG A 38 -12.43 -1.95 -3.60
N ASP A 39 -12.40 -3.27 -3.71
CA ASP A 39 -11.21 -4.05 -3.37
C ASP A 39 -9.98 -3.57 -4.16
N GLY A 40 -8.84 -3.69 -3.50
CA GLY A 40 -7.56 -3.22 -3.98
C GLY A 40 -7.10 -4.01 -5.19
N VAL A 41 -6.64 -3.28 -6.21
CA VAL A 41 -5.94 -3.81 -7.37
C VAL A 41 -4.48 -3.38 -7.33
N SER A 42 -3.58 -4.12 -7.99
CA SER A 42 -2.18 -3.70 -8.05
C SER A 42 -2.03 -2.36 -8.78
N ALA A 43 -1.23 -1.47 -8.22
CA ALA A 43 -0.76 -0.23 -8.86
C ALA A 43 0.73 -0.32 -9.24
N GLY A 44 1.25 -1.54 -9.43
CA GLY A 44 2.65 -1.80 -9.72
C GLY A 44 3.52 -1.96 -8.46
N GLY A 45 4.54 -2.82 -8.55
CA GLY A 45 5.40 -3.15 -7.41
C GLY A 45 4.59 -3.72 -6.24
N LYS A 46 4.81 -3.19 -5.03
CA LYS A 46 4.06 -3.53 -3.81
C LYS A 46 2.88 -2.60 -3.53
N TRP A 47 2.54 -1.72 -4.47
CA TRP A 47 1.46 -0.77 -4.30
C TRP A 47 0.11 -1.38 -4.62
N MET A 48 -0.87 -1.07 -3.77
CA MET A 48 -2.28 -1.36 -4.01
C MET A 48 -3.02 -0.06 -4.28
N GLN A 49 -3.98 -0.10 -5.19
CA GLN A 49 -4.89 0.99 -5.50
C GLN A 49 -6.31 0.58 -5.16
N PHE A 50 -7.02 1.48 -4.51
CA PHE A 50 -8.42 1.34 -4.16
C PHE A 50 -9.19 2.52 -4.73
N GLN A 51 -10.38 2.25 -5.25
CA GLN A 51 -11.21 3.27 -5.90
C GLN A 51 -12.53 3.42 -5.16
N SER A 52 -12.95 4.67 -4.95
CA SER A 52 -14.22 5.01 -4.35
C SER A 52 -14.80 6.28 -4.99
N GLU A 53 -16.01 6.63 -4.61
CA GLU A 53 -16.68 7.84 -5.06
C GLU A 53 -17.32 8.55 -3.86
N ASP A 54 -17.16 9.86 -3.80
CA ASP A 54 -17.85 10.68 -2.81
C ASP A 54 -19.35 10.73 -3.11
N LYS A 55 -20.17 10.17 -2.23
CA LYS A 55 -21.62 10.07 -2.46
C LYS A 55 -22.35 11.41 -2.59
N MET A 56 -21.80 12.49 -2.03
CA MET A 56 -22.44 13.80 -2.06
C MET A 56 -22.09 14.57 -3.33
N SER A 57 -20.82 14.56 -3.73
CA SER A 57 -20.30 15.37 -4.84
C SER A 57 -20.08 14.58 -6.14
N GLY A 58 -20.13 13.24 -6.10
CA GLY A 58 -19.75 12.37 -7.21
C GLY A 58 -18.25 12.41 -7.53
N ALA A 59 -17.43 13.00 -6.65
CA ALA A 59 -16.01 13.12 -6.87
C ALA A 59 -15.33 11.74 -6.79
N LYS A 60 -14.62 11.38 -7.86
CA LYS A 60 -13.81 10.15 -7.89
C LYS A 60 -12.68 10.25 -6.87
N ARG A 61 -12.53 9.22 -6.05
CA ARG A 61 -11.47 9.04 -5.07
C ARG A 61 -10.62 7.84 -5.42
N VAL A 62 -9.32 8.00 -5.23
CA VAL A 62 -8.33 6.93 -5.42
C VAL A 62 -7.38 6.96 -4.24
N ARG A 63 -7.15 5.80 -3.65
CA ARG A 63 -6.20 5.60 -2.56
C ARG A 63 -5.11 4.65 -3.02
N PHE A 64 -3.86 5.08 -2.92
CA PHE A 64 -2.71 4.19 -3.12
C PHE A 64 -2.14 3.82 -1.77
N GLU A 65 -1.88 2.55 -1.53
CA GLU A 65 -1.34 2.03 -0.27
C GLU A 65 -0.01 1.32 -0.52
N LEU A 66 0.97 1.61 0.33
CA LEU A 66 2.23 0.88 0.45
C LEU A 66 2.42 0.43 1.89
N LEU A 67 2.53 -0.88 2.09
CA LEU A 67 2.85 -1.46 3.39
C LEU A 67 4.36 -1.50 3.62
N ALA A 68 4.77 -1.37 4.88
CA ALA A 68 6.15 -1.54 5.28
C ALA A 68 6.61 -3.00 5.17
N GLU A 69 7.93 -3.16 5.04
CA GLU A 69 8.62 -4.44 5.05
C GLU A 69 8.71 -5.04 6.46
N ASN A 70 8.62 -4.21 7.48
CA ASN A 70 8.77 -4.58 8.87
C ASN A 70 7.61 -4.08 9.76
N TYR A 71 7.59 -4.59 10.98
CA TYR A 71 6.65 -4.20 12.04
C TYR A 71 7.37 -3.37 13.09
N PHE A 72 6.60 -2.56 13.81
CA PHE A 72 7.08 -1.91 15.03
C PHE A 72 6.94 -2.85 16.22
N ARG A 73 7.78 -2.66 17.24
CA ARG A 73 7.78 -3.50 18.44
C ARG A 73 6.51 -3.30 19.28
N GLU A 74 5.97 -2.10 19.27
CA GLU A 74 4.77 -1.73 20.03
C GLU A 74 3.50 -2.42 19.49
N ASP A 75 3.42 -2.66 18.18
CA ASP A 75 2.33 -3.42 17.56
C ASP A 75 2.90 -4.40 16.50
N PRO A 76 3.16 -5.67 16.86
CA PRO A 76 3.68 -6.67 15.94
C PRO A 76 2.64 -7.21 14.96
N GLN A 77 1.37 -6.81 15.06
CA GLN A 77 0.29 -7.27 14.16
C GLN A 77 -0.03 -6.23 13.09
N TYR A 78 0.32 -4.97 13.31
CA TYR A 78 0.11 -3.88 12.36
C TYR A 78 1.39 -3.54 11.58
N LYS A 79 1.31 -3.57 10.25
CA LYS A 79 2.37 -3.02 9.39
C LYS A 79 2.20 -1.51 9.22
N PRO A 80 3.21 -0.69 9.56
CA PRO A 80 3.24 0.71 9.15
C PRO A 80 2.89 0.84 7.66
N ARG A 81 2.12 1.86 7.30
CA ARG A 81 1.69 2.05 5.91
C ARG A 81 1.74 3.50 5.50
N ILE A 82 1.88 3.69 4.20
CA ILE A 82 1.77 4.98 3.54
C ILE A 82 0.56 4.94 2.62
N GLU A 83 -0.30 5.95 2.72
CA GLU A 83 -1.53 6.05 1.93
C GLU A 83 -1.57 7.41 1.21
N LEU A 84 -1.75 7.39 -0.12
CA LEU A 84 -1.95 8.58 -0.94
C LEU A 84 -3.43 8.69 -1.29
N PHE A 85 -4.12 9.65 -0.67
CA PHE A 85 -5.53 9.93 -0.92
C PHE A 85 -5.66 11.01 -1.98
N CYS A 86 -6.29 10.66 -3.08
CA CYS A 86 -6.50 11.53 -4.21
C CYS A 86 -7.99 11.66 -4.51
N GLU A 87 -8.44 12.88 -4.80
CA GLU A 87 -9.84 13.18 -5.05
C GLU A 87 -9.94 14.23 -6.15
N GLY A 88 -10.78 13.97 -7.15
CA GLY A 88 -10.96 14.89 -8.28
C GLY A 88 -9.67 15.14 -9.07
N GLY A 89 -8.80 14.12 -9.17
CA GLY A 89 -7.53 14.22 -9.91
C GLY A 89 -6.40 14.91 -9.14
N LYS A 90 -6.55 15.17 -7.84
CA LYS A 90 -5.54 15.88 -7.02
C LYS A 90 -5.23 15.15 -5.73
N LEU A 91 -3.96 15.11 -5.34
CA LEU A 91 -3.55 14.67 -4.01
C LEU A 91 -4.19 15.56 -2.94
N LYS A 92 -4.92 14.95 -2.00
CA LYS A 92 -5.49 15.61 -0.82
C LYS A 92 -4.66 15.37 0.43
N LEU A 93 -4.14 14.15 0.59
CA LEU A 93 -3.39 13.73 1.75
C LEU A 93 -2.38 12.64 1.38
N ALA A 94 -1.16 12.76 1.91
CA ALA A 94 -0.21 11.66 1.98
C ALA A 94 -0.03 11.31 3.46
N ASP A 95 -0.61 10.20 3.86
CA ASP A 95 -0.68 9.72 5.24
C ASP A 95 0.43 8.70 5.47
N PHE A 96 1.24 8.91 6.50
CA PHE A 96 2.05 7.85 7.10
C PHE A 96 1.44 7.44 8.44
N ASN A 97 0.92 6.22 8.48
CA ASN A 97 0.35 5.61 9.67
C ASN A 97 1.31 4.55 10.23
N PRO A 98 1.96 4.80 11.38
CA PRO A 98 2.93 3.87 11.94
C PRO A 98 2.29 2.73 12.75
N GLY A 99 0.97 2.73 12.95
CA GLY A 99 0.29 1.72 13.78
C GLY A 99 0.51 1.84 15.27
N VAL A 100 1.23 2.87 15.71
CA VAL A 100 1.58 3.08 17.12
C VAL A 100 1.16 4.46 17.57
N ARG A 101 1.07 4.66 18.88
CA ARG A 101 0.72 5.96 19.42
C ARG A 101 1.84 6.96 19.16
N LEU A 102 1.55 7.99 18.37
CA LEU A 102 2.51 9.06 18.12
C LEU A 102 2.82 9.84 19.43
N PRO A 103 4.10 10.23 19.64
CA PRO A 103 4.44 11.14 20.72
C PRO A 103 3.79 12.51 20.49
N ARG A 104 3.87 13.39 21.50
CA ARG A 104 3.44 14.78 21.33
C ARG A 104 4.25 15.46 20.23
N PRO A 105 3.64 16.38 19.46
CA PRO A 105 4.37 17.18 18.48
C PRO A 105 5.53 17.90 19.16
N ASN A 106 6.69 17.94 18.50
CA ASN A 106 7.93 18.55 18.98
C ASN A 106 8.40 19.72 18.11
N ARG A 107 7.59 20.12 17.11
CA ARG A 107 7.92 21.18 16.17
C ARG A 107 6.66 21.99 15.80
N PRO A 108 6.73 23.32 15.75
CA PRO A 108 5.65 24.11 15.18
C PRO A 108 5.73 24.09 13.65
N GLY A 109 4.59 23.93 13.00
CA GLY A 109 4.44 24.14 11.56
C GLY A 109 4.44 25.63 11.22
N PHE A 110 4.63 25.93 9.93
CA PHE A 110 4.75 27.31 9.46
C PHE A 110 3.52 28.18 9.79
N TRP A 111 2.32 27.58 9.84
CA TRP A 111 1.09 28.26 10.25
C TRP A 111 0.60 27.85 11.65
N GLY A 112 1.51 27.37 12.51
CA GLY A 112 1.19 26.95 13.88
C GLY A 112 0.56 25.57 14.00
N GLN A 113 0.47 24.79 12.91
CA GLN A 113 0.04 23.39 13.02
C GLN A 113 1.02 22.58 13.88
N PRO A 114 0.56 21.65 14.73
CA PRO A 114 1.45 20.76 15.43
C PRO A 114 2.18 19.85 14.42
N GLN A 115 3.50 19.79 14.48
CA GLN A 115 4.32 18.89 13.69
C GLN A 115 5.14 17.95 14.57
N LEU A 116 5.42 16.78 14.03
CA LEU A 116 6.41 15.86 14.56
C LEU A 116 7.58 15.81 13.59
N GLU A 117 8.79 15.98 14.12
CA GLU A 117 10.02 15.77 13.37
C GLU A 117 10.28 14.27 13.21
N VAL A 118 10.52 13.86 11.96
CA VAL A 118 10.91 12.51 11.58
C VAL A 118 12.18 12.55 10.74
N GLU A 119 13.00 11.50 10.85
CA GLU A 119 14.13 11.32 9.94
C GLU A 119 13.67 10.50 8.74
N VAL A 120 13.96 10.99 7.55
CA VAL A 120 13.62 10.29 6.30
C VAL A 120 14.90 9.99 5.54
N ARG A 121 14.99 8.76 5.03
CA ARG A 121 15.95 8.37 4.00
C ARG A 121 15.22 7.89 2.77
N ILE A 122 15.48 8.53 1.64
CA ILE A 122 15.00 8.13 0.32
C ILE A 122 16.24 7.76 -0.47
N ASP A 123 16.42 6.46 -0.74
CA ASP A 123 17.65 5.89 -1.30
C ASP A 123 18.90 6.34 -0.52
N ASP A 124 19.78 7.11 -1.15
CA ASP A 124 21.01 7.68 -0.59
C ASP A 124 20.82 9.07 0.05
N TYR A 125 19.64 9.69 -0.12
CA TYR A 125 19.34 11.00 0.45
C TYR A 125 18.78 10.89 1.87
N HIS A 126 19.27 11.76 2.77
CA HIS A 126 18.85 11.81 4.17
C HIS A 126 18.43 13.22 4.57
N SER A 127 17.33 13.34 5.31
CA SER A 127 16.84 14.63 5.82
C SER A 127 15.92 14.47 7.03
N SER A 128 15.82 15.51 7.86
CA SER A 128 14.76 15.64 8.86
C SER A 128 13.56 16.39 8.28
N LYS A 129 12.34 15.91 8.55
CA LYS A 129 11.09 16.48 8.05
C LYS A 129 10.15 16.77 9.21
N GLY A 130 9.53 17.95 9.19
CA GLY A 130 8.39 18.27 10.06
C GLY A 130 7.10 17.90 9.35
N TRP A 131 6.44 16.83 9.79
CA TRP A 131 5.15 16.41 9.25
C TRP A 131 4.01 16.77 10.19
N ASN A 132 2.86 17.14 9.64
CA ASN A 132 1.74 17.56 10.48
C ASN A 132 1.25 16.37 11.30
N TRP A 133 1.20 16.56 12.61
CA TRP A 133 0.74 15.59 13.57
C TRP A 133 -0.79 15.62 13.59
N VAL A 134 -1.44 14.56 13.09
CA VAL A 134 -2.90 14.55 12.98
C VAL A 134 -3.50 13.70 14.09
N ARG A 135 -3.94 14.38 15.15
CA ARG A 135 -4.67 13.81 16.30
C ARG A 135 -3.97 12.62 16.98
N GLY A 136 -2.67 12.46 16.78
CA GLY A 136 -1.88 11.38 17.37
C GLY A 136 -2.03 10.01 16.72
N HIS A 137 -2.66 9.95 15.54
CA HIS A 137 -2.89 8.71 14.82
C HIS A 137 -1.93 8.53 13.64
N PHE A 138 -1.67 9.61 12.92
CA PHE A 138 -0.82 9.56 11.74
C PHE A 138 -0.10 10.89 11.49
N LEU A 139 0.86 10.86 10.56
CA LEU A 139 1.59 12.03 10.10
C LEU A 139 1.23 12.35 8.65
N SER A 140 0.82 13.59 8.40
CA SER A 140 0.65 14.07 7.01
C SER A 140 2.02 14.43 6.45
N MET A 141 2.49 13.63 5.51
CA MET A 141 3.75 13.81 4.82
C MET A 141 3.74 15.08 3.98
N ASP A 142 4.91 15.71 3.84
CA ASP A 142 5.07 16.82 2.91
C ASP A 142 5.13 16.34 1.45
N LYS A 143 4.66 17.19 0.54
CA LYS A 143 4.63 16.89 -0.90
C LYS A 143 6.01 16.55 -1.47
N GLY A 144 7.08 17.13 -0.93
CA GLY A 144 8.44 16.85 -1.37
C GLY A 144 8.84 15.41 -1.10
N THR A 145 8.60 14.94 0.12
CA THR A 145 8.85 13.55 0.50
C THR A 145 7.98 12.57 -0.29
N THR A 146 6.69 12.87 -0.48
CA THR A 146 5.80 12.04 -1.31
C THR A 146 6.35 11.88 -2.74
N ARG A 147 6.77 12.98 -3.37
CA ARG A 147 7.33 12.96 -4.73
C ARG A 147 8.70 12.26 -4.80
N GLY A 148 9.50 12.35 -3.73
CA GLY A 148 10.77 11.63 -3.61
C GLY A 148 10.55 10.13 -3.56
N MET A 149 9.67 9.67 -2.66
CA MET A 149 9.30 8.26 -2.50
C MET A 149 8.80 7.63 -3.79
N MET A 150 7.96 8.32 -4.58
CA MET A 150 7.38 7.76 -5.81
C MET A 150 8.43 7.30 -6.85
N GLY A 151 9.66 7.83 -6.80
CA GLY A 151 10.75 7.45 -7.70
C GLY A 151 11.88 6.70 -7.02
N ALA A 152 11.67 6.22 -5.79
CA ALA A 152 12.71 5.63 -4.95
C ALA A 152 12.68 4.10 -4.99
N GLU A 153 13.85 3.49 -4.76
CA GLU A 153 13.94 2.05 -4.52
C GLU A 153 13.66 1.71 -3.05
N LEU A 154 14.12 2.57 -2.15
CA LEU A 154 14.05 2.37 -0.71
C LEU A 154 13.61 3.65 -0.01
N LEU A 155 12.64 3.53 0.89
CA LEU A 155 12.25 4.59 1.81
C LEU A 155 12.36 4.07 3.24
N ARG A 156 13.05 4.82 4.10
CA ARG A 156 13.09 4.58 5.54
C ARG A 156 12.62 5.81 6.30
N ILE A 157 11.72 5.60 7.24
CA ILE A 157 11.20 6.66 8.11
C ILE A 157 11.53 6.27 9.54
N ALA A 158 12.39 7.05 10.21
CA ALA A 158 12.65 6.90 11.62
C ALA A 158 11.74 7.83 12.42
N LEU A 159 10.99 7.23 13.35
CA LEU A 159 10.02 7.89 14.20
C LEU A 159 10.46 7.76 15.68
N PRO A 160 10.39 8.83 16.48
CA PRO A 160 10.43 8.68 17.92
C PRO A 160 9.16 7.98 18.43
N THR A 161 9.30 6.83 19.08
CA THR A 161 8.20 6.14 19.79
C THR A 161 8.46 6.16 21.30
N ARG A 162 7.51 5.64 22.09
CA ARG A 162 7.69 5.48 23.54
C ARG A 162 8.82 4.52 23.90
N ASN A 163 9.11 3.56 23.02
CA ASN A 163 10.12 2.52 23.21
C ASN A 163 11.47 2.89 22.58
N GLY A 164 11.65 4.16 22.19
CA GLY A 164 12.84 4.66 21.52
C GLY A 164 12.58 4.91 20.03
N ARG A 165 13.66 5.07 19.26
CA ARG A 165 13.54 5.30 17.81
C ARG A 165 13.24 4.00 17.09
N GLU A 166 12.16 3.98 16.32
CA GLU A 166 11.80 2.86 15.45
C GLU A 166 11.83 3.30 13.99
N ILE A 167 12.11 2.36 13.08
CA ILE A 167 12.33 2.63 11.66
C ILE A 167 11.37 1.79 10.85
N ALA A 168 10.51 2.44 10.07
CA ALA A 168 9.68 1.78 9.07
C ALA A 168 10.43 1.77 7.74
N GLU A 169 10.60 0.59 7.14
CA GLU A 169 11.22 0.39 5.84
C GLU A 169 10.16 0.06 4.81
N PHE A 170 10.29 0.66 3.63
CA PHE A 170 9.37 0.50 2.50
C PHE A 170 10.15 0.29 1.21
N SER A 171 9.59 -0.48 0.28
CA SER A 171 10.10 -0.64 -1.09
C SER A 171 9.14 0.01 -2.11
N PRO A 172 9.27 1.32 -2.41
CA PRO A 172 8.33 2.02 -3.27
C PRO A 172 8.45 1.68 -4.77
N ALA A 173 9.53 1.01 -5.17
CA ALA A 173 9.83 0.68 -6.56
C ALA A 173 8.68 -0.07 -7.25
N GLY A 174 8.56 0.17 -8.56
CA GLY A 174 7.59 -0.51 -9.42
C GLY A 174 6.20 0.14 -9.45
N LEU A 175 5.97 1.22 -8.71
CA LEU A 175 4.75 2.02 -8.80
C LEU A 175 4.47 2.47 -10.25
N ASP A 176 3.23 2.32 -10.70
CA ASP A 176 2.75 2.92 -11.94
C ASP A 176 2.57 4.43 -11.74
N VAL A 177 3.62 5.17 -12.08
CA VAL A 177 3.65 6.63 -11.98
C VAL A 177 2.60 7.29 -12.88
N SER A 178 2.22 6.65 -14.00
CA SER A 178 1.23 7.21 -14.92
C SER A 178 -0.17 7.21 -14.29
N GLU A 179 -0.49 6.15 -13.53
CA GLU A 179 -1.70 6.02 -12.75
C GLU A 179 -1.77 7.08 -11.65
N VAL A 180 -0.69 7.25 -10.88
CA VAL A 180 -0.64 8.28 -9.83
C VAL A 180 -0.70 9.69 -10.40
N ARG A 181 -0.06 9.94 -11.55
CA ARG A 181 -0.17 11.24 -12.23
C ARG A 181 -1.61 11.54 -12.62
N ARG A 182 -2.33 10.56 -13.16
CA ARG A 182 -3.74 10.72 -13.55
C ARG A 182 -4.65 10.93 -12.35
N ALA A 183 -4.45 10.17 -11.27
CA ALA A 183 -5.32 10.19 -10.11
C ALA A 183 -5.05 11.38 -9.16
N CYS A 184 -3.79 11.82 -9.07
CA CYS A 184 -3.31 12.71 -8.01
C CYS A 184 -2.63 13.99 -8.51
N ASP A 185 -2.36 14.12 -9.81
CA ASP A 185 -1.54 15.20 -10.40
C ASP A 185 -0.16 15.30 -9.73
N LEU A 186 0.46 14.14 -9.52
CA LEU A 186 1.80 14.01 -8.95
C LEU A 186 2.77 13.37 -9.93
N THR A 187 4.01 13.82 -9.85
CA THR A 187 5.13 13.24 -10.59
C THR A 187 6.30 13.04 -9.64
N PRO A 188 7.16 12.03 -9.86
CA PRO A 188 8.35 11.85 -9.05
C PRO A 188 9.25 13.08 -9.14
N LYS A 189 9.97 13.36 -8.06
CA LYS A 189 11.04 14.36 -8.04
C LYS A 189 12.11 13.87 -7.09
N LYS A 190 13.31 13.61 -7.60
CA LYS A 190 14.45 13.26 -6.76
C LYS A 190 14.68 14.34 -5.71
N PRO A 191 14.94 13.97 -4.44
CA PRO A 191 15.31 14.94 -3.43
C PRO A 191 16.57 15.70 -3.86
N SER A 192 16.56 17.03 -3.76
CA SER A 192 17.75 17.87 -3.97
C SER A 192 18.26 18.41 -2.63
N LYS A 193 19.58 18.56 -2.52
CA LYS A 193 20.26 19.28 -1.43
C LYS A 193 20.37 20.75 -1.85
N ASP A 194 19.25 21.46 -1.94
CA ASP A 194 19.24 22.90 -2.19
C ASP A 194 19.03 23.67 -0.87
#